data_AF-A0A4P5YRJ1-F1
#
_entry.id   AF-A0A4P5YRJ1-F1
#
_cell.length_a   1.000
_cell.length_b   1.000
_cell.length_c   1.000
_cell.angle_alpha   90.00
_cell.angle_beta   90.00
_cell.angle_gamma   90.00
#
_symmetry.space_group_name_H-M   'P 1'
#
loop_
_entity.id
_entity.type
_entity.pdbx_description
1 polymer ?
#
loop_
_entity_poly.entity_id
_entity_poly.type
_entity_poly.pdbx_seq_one_letter_code
_entity_poly.pdbx_strand_id
1 'polypeptide(L)'
;MQAYRIPNDGGGGIFILTNSAARTNLGTRIASGTPGYSWDRLAAGPFNVRWFGADGSRTGVRDATAAIQNAIDVADAEVRSTVYFPGGTYWITNLLIPAAITIFGDGMTDQTVIKGLPNSSGLMITDKGSAAKINIRNLQISGNNQKYTSLLRLGYNSVLFGTEGVIENVWIRDSPGAVALDVNGNVGRFQNLTLQNVATGFRLIGDANKVSGVVVVKYSAFGLYLHTRSSSFVNTHLEGNLSDDTVPIYITRSLNWFSGLSISLTAQTKVKSLVVANLNVADQAYEVTIEGGTVNVPKSANFGHYLTHKGIGYGAGSSHSEKHFSYPR
;
A
#
# COMPACT_ATOMS: atom_id res chain seq x y z
N MET A 1 5.03 36.31 -3.54
CA MET A 1 3.91 35.97 -2.63
C MET A 1 4.49 35.38 -1.34
N GLN A 2 4.10 35.86 -0.15
CA GLN A 2 4.68 35.39 1.12
C GLN A 2 4.14 34.01 1.57
N ALA A 3 2.94 33.64 1.15
CA ALA A 3 2.21 32.44 1.57
C ALA A 3 1.04 32.14 0.63
N TYR A 4 0.39 30.97 0.75
CA TYR A 4 -0.89 30.73 0.06
C TYR A 4 -2.08 31.34 0.83
N ARG A 5 -2.14 31.14 2.16
CA ARG A 5 -3.18 31.63 3.07
C ARG A 5 -2.63 32.42 4.24
N ILE A 6 -1.62 31.88 4.94
CA ILE A 6 -1.02 32.52 6.13
C ILE A 6 0.50 32.51 6.02
N PRO A 7 1.20 33.56 6.49
CA PRO A 7 2.66 33.63 6.41
C PRO A 7 3.34 32.32 6.83
N ASN A 8 4.28 31.86 6.01
CA ASN A 8 5.06 30.64 6.24
C ASN A 8 4.29 29.30 6.17
N ASP A 9 3.10 29.26 5.55
CA ASP A 9 2.40 28.00 5.27
C ASP A 9 3.06 27.09 4.23
N GLY A 10 4.21 27.49 3.68
CA GLY A 10 4.94 26.77 2.63
C GLY A 10 4.33 26.91 1.24
N GLY A 11 3.25 27.66 1.07
CA GLY A 11 2.60 27.95 -0.20
C GLY A 11 3.12 29.20 -0.91
N GLY A 12 3.97 30.01 -0.26
CA GLY A 12 4.60 31.20 -0.84
C GLY A 12 5.57 30.90 -1.98
N GLY A 13 6.12 31.95 -2.61
CA GLY A 13 7.10 31.83 -3.68
C GLY A 13 7.22 33.07 -4.57
N ILE A 14 8.12 32.98 -5.56
CA ILE A 14 8.34 34.01 -6.58
C ILE A 14 7.40 33.73 -7.75
N PHE A 15 6.74 34.78 -8.24
CA PHE A 15 5.87 34.76 -9.40
C PHE A 15 6.31 35.84 -10.38
N ILE A 16 6.19 35.54 -11.67
CA ILE A 16 6.49 36.46 -12.77
C ILE A 16 5.18 36.75 -13.49
N LEU A 17 4.94 38.01 -13.85
CA LEU A 17 3.81 38.38 -14.68
C LEU A 17 4.12 37.94 -16.12
N THR A 18 3.25 37.12 -16.70
CA THR A 18 3.36 36.66 -18.08
C THR A 18 2.12 37.06 -18.86
N ASN A 19 2.24 37.14 -20.18
CA ASN A 19 1.13 37.36 -21.12
C ASN A 19 0.38 36.05 -21.47
N SER A 20 0.30 35.11 -20.53
CA SER A 20 -0.49 33.89 -20.69
C SER A 20 -1.96 34.17 -20.38
N ALA A 21 -2.85 34.01 -21.36
CA ALA A 21 -4.30 34.18 -21.20
C ALA A 21 -4.97 33.00 -20.45
N ALA A 22 -4.20 32.17 -19.75
CA ALA A 22 -4.67 30.92 -19.19
C ALA A 22 -5.43 31.11 -17.86
N ARG A 23 -6.39 30.20 -17.61
CA ARG A 23 -7.20 30.16 -16.39
C ARG A 23 -6.33 29.89 -15.16
N THR A 24 -6.78 30.39 -14.01
CA THR A 24 -6.14 30.10 -12.72
C THR A 24 -6.19 28.61 -12.40
N ASN A 25 -5.07 28.05 -11.94
CA ASN A 25 -5.01 26.69 -11.39
C ASN A 25 -4.76 26.72 -9.87
N LEU A 26 -4.91 27.88 -9.24
CA LEU A 26 -4.81 28.07 -7.79
C LEU A 26 -3.49 27.59 -7.16
N GLY A 27 -2.39 27.48 -7.91
CA GLY A 27 -1.10 27.18 -7.28
C GLY A 27 0.15 27.59 -8.05
N THR A 28 0.22 27.27 -9.34
CA THR A 28 1.34 27.69 -10.20
C THR A 28 0.98 28.79 -11.19
N ARG A 29 -0.29 29.01 -11.45
CA ARG A 29 -0.79 30.09 -12.30
C ARG A 29 -2.00 30.74 -11.66
N ILE A 30 -1.92 32.04 -11.44
CA ILE A 30 -2.99 32.86 -10.84
C ILE A 30 -3.35 33.98 -11.83
N ALA A 31 -4.64 34.19 -12.09
CA ALA A 31 -5.07 35.28 -12.97
C ALA A 31 -4.64 36.63 -12.38
N SER A 32 -4.09 37.54 -13.19
CA SER A 32 -3.60 38.83 -12.68
C SER A 32 -4.71 39.85 -12.40
N GLY A 33 -5.92 39.59 -12.91
CA GLY A 33 -7.02 40.56 -12.98
C GLY A 33 -6.98 41.45 -14.24
N THR A 34 -5.85 41.48 -14.96
CA THR A 34 -5.74 42.13 -16.28
C THR A 34 -5.96 41.08 -17.39
N PRO A 35 -6.88 41.32 -18.34
CA PRO A 35 -7.10 40.41 -19.46
C PRO A 35 -5.81 40.09 -20.21
N GLY A 36 -5.55 38.80 -20.44
CA GLY A 36 -4.37 38.32 -21.16
C GLY A 36 -3.11 38.14 -20.30
N TYR A 37 -3.18 38.36 -18.98
CA TYR A 37 -2.02 38.21 -18.10
C TYR A 37 -2.27 37.26 -16.93
N SER A 38 -1.22 36.56 -16.53
CA SER A 38 -1.21 35.70 -15.35
C SER A 38 0.08 35.85 -14.55
N TRP A 39 -0.03 35.65 -13.24
CA TRP A 39 1.12 35.42 -12.38
C TRP A 39 1.48 33.94 -12.43
N ASP A 40 2.62 33.65 -13.04
CA ASP A 40 3.14 32.28 -13.16
C ASP A 40 4.27 32.08 -12.14
N ARG A 41 4.17 30.99 -11.39
CA ARG A 41 5.15 30.64 -10.35
C ARG A 41 6.46 30.27 -11.02
N LEU A 42 7.53 30.94 -10.63
CA LEU A 42 8.88 30.52 -11.00
C LEU A 42 9.28 29.32 -10.13
N ALA A 43 9.14 28.11 -10.68
CA ALA A 43 9.43 26.87 -9.97
C ALA A 43 10.10 25.82 -10.86
N ALA A 44 11.12 25.17 -10.33
CA ALA A 44 11.71 23.95 -10.87
C ALA A 44 11.36 22.74 -9.98
N GLY A 45 11.44 21.52 -10.51
CA GLY A 45 11.24 20.29 -9.75
C GLY A 45 9.79 19.83 -9.65
N PRO A 46 9.32 19.25 -8.52
CA PRO A 46 7.98 18.65 -8.39
C PRO A 46 6.86 19.61 -7.93
N PHE A 47 5.62 19.21 -8.24
CA PHE A 47 4.32 19.59 -7.68
C PHE A 47 4.22 19.70 -6.15
N ASN A 48 4.64 20.79 -5.48
CA ASN A 48 4.41 20.90 -4.03
C ASN A 48 2.92 21.19 -3.72
N VAL A 49 2.26 20.28 -2.99
CA VAL A 49 0.83 20.41 -2.63
C VAL A 49 0.50 21.68 -1.85
N ARG A 50 1.45 22.26 -1.10
CA ARG A 50 1.24 23.52 -0.36
C ARG A 50 1.07 24.72 -1.27
N TRP A 51 1.61 24.68 -2.49
CA TRP A 51 1.39 25.74 -3.47
C TRP A 51 -0.08 25.86 -3.85
N PHE A 52 -0.85 24.78 -3.71
CA PHE A 52 -2.29 24.71 -4.02
C PHE A 52 -3.16 24.90 -2.76
N GLY A 53 -2.54 25.23 -1.62
CA GLY A 53 -3.24 25.49 -0.37
C GLY A 53 -3.57 24.28 0.48
N ALA A 54 -2.91 23.14 0.22
CA ALA A 54 -2.99 21.97 1.07
C ALA A 54 -2.37 22.30 2.43
N ASP A 55 -3.20 22.27 3.47
CA ASP A 55 -2.76 22.52 4.83
C ASP A 55 -2.10 21.26 5.37
N GLY A 56 -0.78 21.34 5.58
CA GLY A 56 0.01 20.26 6.19
C GLY A 56 0.24 20.46 7.68
N SER A 57 -0.45 21.40 8.33
CA SER A 57 -0.27 21.66 9.76
C SER A 57 -0.63 20.42 10.58
N ARG A 58 0.21 20.12 11.58
CA ARG A 58 0.00 18.94 12.45
C ARG A 58 -1.12 19.14 13.47
N THR A 59 -1.61 20.37 13.63
CA THR A 59 -2.44 20.81 14.76
C THR A 59 -3.89 21.14 14.38
N GLY A 60 -4.25 21.07 13.09
CA GLY A 60 -5.60 21.37 12.60
C GLY A 60 -6.15 20.27 11.69
N VAL A 61 -7.44 19.98 11.83
CA VAL A 61 -8.18 19.13 10.88
C VAL A 61 -8.76 20.06 9.81
N ARG A 62 -8.02 20.30 8.75
CA ARG A 62 -8.50 21.06 7.60
C ARG A 62 -8.44 20.20 6.35
N ASP A 63 -9.57 20.13 5.66
CA ASP A 63 -9.70 19.34 4.44
C ASP A 63 -8.78 19.90 3.34
N ALA A 64 -7.83 19.07 2.92
CA ALA A 64 -6.85 19.32 1.88
C ALA A 64 -7.20 18.62 0.56
N THR A 65 -8.33 17.89 0.48
CA THR A 65 -8.71 17.05 -0.66
C THR A 65 -8.67 17.83 -1.97
N ALA A 66 -9.38 18.96 -2.05
CA ALA A 66 -9.46 19.75 -3.29
C ALA A 66 -8.11 20.35 -3.69
N ALA A 67 -7.30 20.79 -2.71
CA ALA A 67 -5.98 21.36 -2.96
C ALA A 67 -5.01 20.30 -3.51
N ILE A 68 -5.03 19.10 -2.92
CA ILE A 68 -4.16 17.99 -3.34
C ILE A 68 -4.61 17.44 -4.69
N GLN A 69 -5.91 17.27 -4.92
CA GLN A 69 -6.43 16.83 -6.21
C GLN A 69 -6.04 17.82 -7.31
N ASN A 70 -6.13 19.13 -7.05
CA ASN A 70 -5.69 20.13 -8.02
C ASN A 70 -4.18 20.08 -8.30
N ALA A 71 -3.34 19.80 -7.30
CA ALA A 71 -1.91 19.58 -7.52
C ALA A 71 -1.65 18.35 -8.40
N ILE A 72 -2.43 17.27 -8.22
CA ILE A 72 -2.39 16.06 -9.04
C ILE A 72 -2.86 16.35 -10.46
N ASP A 73 -3.97 17.07 -10.63
CA ASP A 73 -4.55 17.37 -11.95
C ASP A 73 -3.64 18.31 -12.76
N VAL A 74 -2.95 19.25 -12.11
CA VAL A 74 -1.92 20.07 -12.78
C VAL A 74 -0.70 19.23 -13.15
N ALA A 75 -0.30 18.26 -12.32
CA ALA A 75 0.77 17.33 -12.67
C ALA A 75 0.41 16.39 -13.82
N ASP A 76 -0.87 16.03 -13.95
CA ASP A 76 -1.42 15.25 -15.07
C ASP A 76 -1.39 16.03 -16.40
N ALA A 77 -1.78 17.31 -16.34
CA ALA A 77 -1.91 18.15 -17.52
C ALA A 77 -0.57 18.68 -18.07
N GLU A 78 0.47 18.69 -17.23
CA GLU A 78 1.80 19.19 -17.58
C GLU A 78 2.78 18.03 -17.83
N VAL A 79 3.94 18.32 -18.43
CA VAL A 79 5.02 17.31 -18.60
C VAL A 79 5.57 16.78 -17.26
N ARG A 80 5.19 17.43 -16.14
CA ARG A 80 5.66 17.15 -14.79
C ARG A 80 4.72 16.21 -14.04
N SER A 81 4.88 14.91 -14.23
CA SER A 81 4.10 13.89 -13.52
C SER A 81 4.63 13.59 -12.11
N THR A 82 4.99 14.62 -11.33
CA THR A 82 5.51 14.43 -9.96
C THR A 82 4.92 15.42 -8.98
N VAL A 83 4.34 14.89 -7.90
CA VAL A 83 3.73 15.63 -6.80
C VAL A 83 4.49 15.32 -5.50
N TYR A 84 4.85 16.39 -4.79
CA TYR A 84 5.62 16.36 -3.56
C TYR A 84 4.75 16.82 -2.38
N PHE A 85 4.81 16.03 -1.32
CA PHE A 85 4.13 16.27 -0.04
C PHE A 85 5.17 16.58 1.04
N PRO A 86 5.43 17.87 1.34
CA PRO A 86 6.33 18.24 2.43
C PRO A 86 5.87 17.66 3.77
N GLY A 87 6.77 17.51 4.72
CA GLY A 87 6.46 16.98 6.05
C GLY A 87 5.29 17.70 6.71
N GLY A 88 4.26 16.95 7.11
CA GLY A 88 2.98 17.45 7.58
C GLY A 88 1.89 16.37 7.57
N THR A 89 0.71 16.73 8.09
CA THR A 89 -0.47 15.87 8.08
C THR A 89 -1.54 16.49 7.18
N TYR A 90 -1.92 15.76 6.13
CA TYR A 90 -2.84 16.23 5.11
C TYR A 90 -4.15 15.44 5.19
N TRP A 91 -5.22 16.11 5.60
CA TRP A 91 -6.50 15.46 5.79
C TRP A 91 -7.29 15.41 4.48
N ILE A 92 -7.72 14.22 4.07
CA ILE A 92 -8.44 14.02 2.81
C ILE A 92 -9.65 13.11 2.97
N THR A 93 -10.60 13.19 2.04
CA THR A 93 -11.64 12.19 1.86
C THR A 93 -11.16 11.11 0.88
N ASN A 94 -11.08 11.42 -0.41
CA ASN A 94 -10.72 10.50 -1.48
C ASN A 94 -9.87 11.22 -2.55
N LEU A 95 -8.88 10.54 -3.13
CA LEU A 95 -8.05 11.06 -4.22
C LEU A 95 -8.05 10.13 -5.43
N LEU A 96 -8.05 10.73 -6.62
CA LEU A 96 -7.88 10.06 -7.90
C LEU A 96 -6.51 10.43 -8.48
N ILE A 97 -5.68 9.43 -8.77
CA ILE A 97 -4.33 9.65 -9.28
C ILE A 97 -4.21 9.12 -10.73
N PRO A 98 -3.63 9.89 -11.67
CA PRO A 98 -3.47 9.44 -13.05
C PRO A 98 -2.32 8.43 -13.18
N ALA A 99 -2.22 7.83 -14.36
CA ALA A 99 -1.05 7.03 -14.73
C ALA A 99 0.23 7.88 -14.79
N ALA A 100 1.38 7.22 -14.76
CA ALA A 100 2.71 7.86 -14.87
C ALA A 100 3.02 8.93 -13.82
N ILE A 101 2.24 9.02 -12.74
CA ILE A 101 2.48 9.97 -11.66
C ILE A 101 3.43 9.39 -10.61
N THR A 102 4.31 10.25 -10.11
CA THR A 102 5.11 10.02 -8.91
C THR A 102 4.58 10.88 -7.77
N ILE A 103 4.15 10.25 -6.69
CA ILE A 103 3.77 10.91 -5.44
C ILE A 103 4.81 10.55 -4.39
N PHE A 104 5.39 11.56 -3.73
CA PHE A 104 6.35 11.30 -2.66
C PHE A 104 6.33 12.32 -1.52
N GLY A 105 6.77 11.87 -0.34
CA GLY A 105 6.93 12.71 0.84
C GLY A 105 8.35 12.73 1.40
N ASP A 106 8.49 13.31 2.60
CA ASP A 106 9.75 13.43 3.34
C ASP A 106 10.07 12.20 4.21
N GLY A 107 9.13 11.26 4.35
CA GLY A 107 9.32 10.06 5.15
C GLY A 107 8.01 9.42 5.60
N MET A 108 8.06 8.10 5.82
CA MET A 108 6.89 7.28 6.15
C MET A 108 6.60 7.14 7.64
N THR A 109 7.45 7.65 8.54
CA THR A 109 7.32 7.55 10.00
C THR A 109 6.90 8.90 10.58
N ASP A 110 5.64 9.28 10.34
CA ASP A 110 5.03 10.54 10.77
C ASP A 110 5.72 11.83 10.27
N GLN A 111 6.61 11.75 9.26
CA GLN A 111 7.10 12.95 8.56
C GLN A 111 6.03 13.48 7.60
N THR A 112 5.61 12.68 6.62
CA THR A 112 4.53 13.02 5.68
C THR A 112 3.38 12.04 5.85
N VAL A 113 2.21 12.53 6.28
CA VAL A 113 1.02 11.71 6.53
C VAL A 113 -0.15 12.19 5.68
N ILE A 114 -0.65 11.34 4.79
CA ILE A 114 -1.96 11.50 4.16
C ILE A 114 -2.98 10.80 5.05
N LYS A 115 -3.96 11.54 5.58
CA LYS A 115 -4.82 11.09 6.67
C LYS A 115 -6.30 11.19 6.32
N GLY A 116 -7.06 10.16 6.66
CA GLY A 116 -8.51 10.15 6.47
C GLY A 116 -9.23 11.20 7.32
N LEU A 117 -10.00 12.06 6.66
CA LEU A 117 -10.87 13.06 7.29
C LEU A 117 -12.00 12.35 8.07
N PRO A 118 -12.46 12.87 9.21
CA PRO A 118 -13.62 12.30 9.91
C PRO A 118 -14.84 12.07 8.99
N ASN A 119 -15.49 10.92 9.16
CA ASN A 119 -16.65 10.44 8.39
C ASN A 119 -16.38 10.10 6.91
N SER A 120 -15.12 10.01 6.49
CA SER A 120 -14.76 9.53 5.15
C SER A 120 -14.95 8.01 5.01
N SER A 121 -15.17 7.57 3.77
CA SER A 121 -15.38 6.16 3.42
C SER A 121 -15.03 5.87 1.96
N GLY A 122 -15.17 4.62 1.52
CA GLY A 122 -14.90 4.21 0.14
C GLY A 122 -13.41 3.92 -0.13
N LEU A 123 -12.91 4.26 -1.31
CA LEU A 123 -11.50 4.09 -1.69
C LEU A 123 -10.73 5.37 -1.37
N MET A 124 -9.78 5.34 -0.44
CA MET A 124 -9.08 6.55 -0.01
C MET A 124 -8.19 7.13 -1.12
N ILE A 125 -7.35 6.31 -1.77
CA ILE A 125 -6.57 6.69 -2.94
C ILE A 125 -6.73 5.60 -4.00
N THR A 126 -7.12 5.99 -5.22
CA THR A 126 -7.26 5.06 -6.35
C THR A 126 -6.79 5.66 -7.67
N ASP A 127 -6.45 4.80 -8.63
CA ASP A 127 -6.11 5.23 -9.98
C ASP A 127 -7.33 5.79 -10.74
N LYS A 128 -7.06 6.72 -11.65
CA LYS A 128 -8.02 7.38 -12.54
C LYS A 128 -8.11 6.62 -13.88
N GLY A 129 -8.41 5.32 -13.84
CA GLY A 129 -8.63 4.50 -15.04
C GLY A 129 -7.38 3.90 -15.66
N SER A 130 -6.21 4.11 -15.07
CA SER A 130 -4.97 3.43 -15.46
C SER A 130 -3.96 3.51 -14.32
N ALA A 131 -3.44 2.35 -13.90
CA ALA A 131 -2.42 2.28 -12.86
C ALA A 131 -0.99 2.09 -13.40
N ALA A 132 -0.79 2.24 -14.71
CA ALA A 132 0.52 2.11 -15.33
C ALA A 132 1.50 3.18 -14.79
N LYS A 133 2.74 2.76 -14.50
CA LYS A 133 3.85 3.66 -14.14
C LYS A 133 3.59 4.57 -12.91
N ILE A 134 2.64 4.22 -12.04
CA ILE A 134 2.40 4.95 -10.79
C ILE A 134 3.51 4.64 -9.80
N ASN A 135 4.10 5.68 -9.23
CA ASN A 135 5.11 5.60 -8.19
C ASN A 135 4.63 6.30 -6.91
N ILE A 136 4.63 5.60 -5.78
CA ILE A 136 4.25 6.15 -4.47
C ILE A 136 5.36 5.83 -3.47
N ARG A 137 5.95 6.86 -2.85
CA ARG A 137 7.09 6.64 -1.95
C ARG A 137 7.25 7.60 -0.78
N ASN A 138 7.96 7.16 0.25
CA ASN A 138 8.42 7.98 1.38
C ASN A 138 7.29 8.73 2.11
N LEU A 139 6.17 8.06 2.38
CA LEU A 139 5.03 8.67 3.06
C LEU A 139 4.19 7.67 3.83
N GLN A 140 3.34 8.17 4.71
CA GLN A 140 2.35 7.41 5.44
C GLN A 140 0.95 7.66 4.88
N ILE A 141 0.15 6.60 4.77
CA ILE A 141 -1.28 6.66 4.45
C ILE A 141 -2.04 6.13 5.66
N SER A 142 -2.69 7.01 6.40
CA SER A 142 -3.47 6.66 7.58
C SER A 142 -4.96 6.80 7.29
N GLY A 143 -5.70 5.69 7.36
CA GLY A 143 -7.14 5.72 7.29
C GLY A 143 -7.80 6.39 8.50
N ASN A 144 -7.06 6.71 9.56
CA ASN A 144 -7.55 7.40 10.77
C ASN A 144 -8.81 6.77 11.39
N ASN A 145 -8.88 5.43 11.39
CA ASN A 145 -10.02 4.63 11.81
C ASN A 145 -11.33 4.97 11.08
N GLN A 146 -11.24 5.56 9.88
CA GLN A 146 -12.39 5.86 9.03
C GLN A 146 -12.81 4.63 8.21
N LYS A 147 -14.01 4.68 7.63
CA LYS A 147 -14.72 3.54 7.04
C LYS A 147 -14.33 3.30 5.58
N TYR A 148 -13.04 3.29 5.28
CA TYR A 148 -12.56 2.96 3.95
C TYR A 148 -12.71 1.47 3.65
N THR A 149 -12.95 1.12 2.39
CA THR A 149 -12.88 -0.25 1.90
C THR A 149 -11.45 -0.60 1.49
N SER A 150 -10.68 0.37 1.01
CA SER A 150 -9.24 0.25 0.76
C SER A 150 -8.53 1.60 0.92
N LEU A 151 -7.31 1.57 1.46
CA LEU A 151 -6.52 2.79 1.67
C LEU A 151 -5.72 3.17 0.42
N LEU A 152 -5.11 2.19 -0.25
CA LEU A 152 -4.50 2.38 -1.56
C LEU A 152 -4.94 1.25 -2.49
N ARG A 153 -5.72 1.58 -3.53
CA ARG A 153 -6.21 0.62 -4.51
C ARG A 153 -5.77 0.98 -5.92
N LEU A 154 -5.13 0.05 -6.63
CA LEU A 154 -4.60 0.32 -7.99
C LEU A 154 -4.83 -0.85 -8.94
N GLY A 155 -5.13 -0.54 -10.20
CA GLY A 155 -5.11 -1.48 -11.33
C GLY A 155 -6.43 -2.21 -11.59
N TYR A 156 -7.54 -1.71 -11.07
CA TYR A 156 -8.86 -2.33 -11.22
C TYR A 156 -9.71 -1.73 -12.36
N ASN A 157 -9.28 -0.60 -12.91
CA ASN A 157 -9.99 0.14 -13.93
C ASN A 157 -9.16 0.13 -15.23
N SER A 158 -9.36 -0.87 -16.07
CA SER A 158 -8.75 -1.01 -17.42
C SER A 158 -7.27 -1.39 -17.48
N VAL A 159 -6.35 -0.67 -16.83
CA VAL A 159 -4.90 -0.93 -16.92
C VAL A 159 -4.34 -1.31 -15.57
N LEU A 160 -3.69 -2.48 -15.53
CA LEU A 160 -3.06 -3.05 -14.34
C LEU A 160 -1.99 -2.12 -13.78
N PHE A 161 -1.77 -2.20 -12.47
CA PHE A 161 -0.60 -1.61 -11.86
C PHE A 161 0.66 -2.35 -12.35
N GLY A 162 1.77 -1.64 -12.52
CA GLY A 162 3.02 -2.23 -12.99
C GLY A 162 3.35 -1.83 -14.43
N THR A 163 4.39 -2.46 -14.99
CA THR A 163 5.29 -1.82 -16.00
C THR A 163 5.83 -0.50 -15.45
N GLU A 164 6.97 -0.58 -14.75
CA GLU A 164 7.65 0.55 -14.08
C GLU A 164 6.93 1.13 -12.84
N GLY A 165 5.81 0.55 -12.39
CA GLY A 165 5.14 0.96 -11.16
C GLY A 165 5.88 0.53 -9.89
N VAL A 166 6.08 1.46 -8.96
CA VAL A 166 6.81 1.25 -7.71
C VAL A 166 6.02 1.77 -6.49
N ILE A 167 5.90 0.95 -5.45
CA ILE A 167 5.48 1.41 -4.12
C ILE A 167 6.61 1.12 -3.16
N GLU A 168 7.21 2.16 -2.59
CA GLU A 168 8.44 2.04 -1.81
C GLU A 168 8.46 2.92 -0.56
N ASN A 169 8.89 2.39 0.59
CA ASN A 169 9.00 3.15 1.83
C ASN A 169 7.65 3.80 2.19
N VAL A 170 6.61 2.97 2.32
CA VAL A 170 5.25 3.43 2.63
C VAL A 170 4.70 2.71 3.85
N TRP A 171 4.12 3.48 4.77
CA TRP A 171 3.36 2.94 5.91
C TRP A 171 1.87 3.17 5.71
N ILE A 172 1.09 2.10 5.52
CA ILE A 172 -0.37 2.18 5.33
C ILE A 172 -1.06 1.61 6.56
N ARG A 173 -1.93 2.39 7.22
CA ARG A 173 -2.44 2.01 8.55
C ARG A 173 -3.79 2.57 8.96
N ASP A 174 -4.30 2.03 10.07
CA ASP A 174 -5.44 2.53 10.84
C ASP A 174 -6.74 2.63 10.04
N SER A 175 -7.19 1.52 9.48
CA SER A 175 -8.57 1.37 9.03
C SER A 175 -8.97 -0.09 9.20
N PRO A 176 -9.44 -0.49 10.41
CA PRO A 176 -9.58 -1.90 10.79
C PRO A 176 -10.47 -2.75 9.88
N GLY A 177 -11.36 -2.13 9.10
CA GLY A 177 -12.23 -2.81 8.13
C GLY A 177 -11.71 -2.81 6.68
N ALA A 178 -10.61 -2.11 6.39
CA ALA A 178 -10.11 -1.91 5.04
C ALA A 178 -9.07 -2.94 4.61
N VAL A 179 -8.83 -3.00 3.30
CA VAL A 179 -7.56 -3.48 2.75
C VAL A 179 -6.54 -2.33 2.78
N ALA A 180 -5.37 -2.50 3.39
CA ALA A 180 -4.35 -1.46 3.39
C ALA A 180 -3.83 -1.23 1.96
N LEU A 181 -3.21 -2.25 1.36
CA LEU A 181 -2.71 -2.20 0.00
C LEU A 181 -3.45 -3.20 -0.89
N ASP A 182 -4.14 -2.70 -1.91
CA ASP A 182 -5.00 -3.48 -2.78
C ASP A 182 -4.62 -3.29 -4.25
N VAL A 183 -3.87 -4.23 -4.81
CA VAL A 183 -3.24 -4.02 -6.11
C VAL A 183 -3.51 -5.17 -7.05
N ASN A 184 -4.04 -4.84 -8.23
CA ASN A 184 -4.05 -5.72 -9.38
C ASN A 184 -2.84 -5.38 -10.26
N GLY A 185 -1.73 -6.08 -10.02
CA GLY A 185 -0.41 -5.77 -10.52
C GLY A 185 0.12 -6.78 -11.54
N ASN A 186 0.80 -6.29 -12.57
CA ASN A 186 1.59 -7.06 -13.51
C ASN A 186 3.00 -6.45 -13.63
N VAL A 187 4.02 -7.16 -13.14
CA VAL A 187 5.41 -6.66 -13.07
C VAL A 187 5.52 -5.38 -12.20
N GLY A 188 4.79 -5.34 -11.09
CA GLY A 188 4.89 -4.27 -10.08
C GLY A 188 6.07 -4.50 -9.11
N ARG A 189 6.62 -3.42 -8.55
CA ARG A 189 7.66 -3.47 -7.52
C ARG A 189 7.16 -2.87 -6.20
N PHE A 190 7.35 -3.61 -5.11
CA PHE A 190 6.88 -3.27 -3.78
C PHE A 190 8.02 -3.44 -2.78
N GLN A 191 8.43 -2.37 -2.11
CA GLN A 191 9.64 -2.37 -1.30
C GLN A 191 9.46 -1.64 0.03
N ASN A 192 9.93 -2.22 1.12
CA ASN A 192 9.93 -1.58 2.45
C ASN A 192 8.54 -1.02 2.83
N LEU A 193 7.57 -1.93 2.96
CA LEU A 193 6.19 -1.60 3.27
C LEU A 193 5.86 -2.01 4.70
N THR A 194 5.21 -1.11 5.44
CA THR A 194 4.58 -1.43 6.72
C THR A 194 3.08 -1.28 6.58
N LEU A 195 2.31 -2.34 6.89
CA LEU A 195 0.86 -2.38 6.76
C LEU A 195 0.26 -2.75 8.11
N GLN A 196 -0.57 -1.90 8.70
CA GLN A 196 -0.93 -2.04 10.11
C GLN A 196 -2.38 -1.72 10.46
N ASN A 197 -2.98 -2.50 11.37
CA ASN A 197 -4.29 -2.19 11.97
C ASN A 197 -5.39 -2.06 10.88
N VAL A 198 -5.54 -3.14 10.11
CA VAL A 198 -6.43 -3.25 8.94
C VAL A 198 -7.09 -4.62 8.89
N ALA A 199 -8.09 -4.82 8.04
CA ALA A 199 -8.67 -6.16 7.85
C ALA A 199 -7.72 -7.04 7.05
N THR A 200 -7.27 -6.53 5.90
CA THR A 200 -6.27 -7.19 5.04
C THR A 200 -5.06 -6.29 4.88
N GLY A 201 -3.87 -6.83 5.15
CA GLY A 201 -2.62 -6.10 4.93
C GLY A 201 -2.39 -5.82 3.45
N PHE A 202 -1.98 -6.86 2.73
CA PHE A 202 -1.67 -6.75 1.30
C PHE A 202 -2.53 -7.72 0.50
N ARG A 203 -3.46 -7.19 -0.29
CA ARG A 203 -4.10 -7.93 -1.37
C ARG A 203 -3.35 -7.67 -2.68
N LEU A 204 -2.71 -8.70 -3.20
CA LEU A 204 -2.03 -8.66 -4.49
C LEU A 204 -2.72 -9.64 -5.44
N ILE A 205 -3.10 -9.11 -6.60
CA ILE A 205 -3.70 -9.83 -7.71
C ILE A 205 -2.80 -9.61 -8.94
N GLY A 206 -2.80 -10.55 -9.88
CA GLY A 206 -2.04 -10.44 -11.12
C GLY A 206 -0.66 -11.09 -11.04
N ASP A 207 0.21 -10.86 -12.02
CA ASP A 207 1.34 -11.76 -12.27
C ASP A 207 2.72 -11.07 -12.20
N ALA A 208 3.77 -11.85 -11.96
CA ALA A 208 5.18 -11.45 -12.05
C ALA A 208 5.62 -10.26 -11.17
N ASN A 209 4.98 -10.08 -10.01
CA ASN A 209 5.30 -8.98 -9.09
C ASN A 209 6.55 -9.27 -8.25
N LYS A 210 7.30 -8.22 -7.91
CA LYS A 210 8.48 -8.27 -7.03
C LYS A 210 8.20 -7.54 -5.72
N VAL A 211 8.19 -8.28 -4.63
CA VAL A 211 7.84 -7.79 -3.29
C VAL A 211 9.02 -8.05 -2.34
N SER A 212 9.47 -7.03 -1.62
CA SER A 212 10.57 -7.16 -0.66
C SER A 212 10.43 -6.27 0.56
N GLY A 213 10.69 -6.80 1.76
CA GLY A 213 10.66 -6.02 3.00
C GLY A 213 9.24 -5.59 3.36
N VAL A 214 8.32 -6.55 3.46
CA VAL A 214 6.93 -6.29 3.82
C VAL A 214 6.68 -6.71 5.26
N VAL A 215 6.16 -5.79 6.05
CA VAL A 215 5.75 -6.02 7.44
C VAL A 215 4.25 -5.79 7.53
N VAL A 216 3.48 -6.82 7.89
CA VAL A 216 2.05 -6.71 8.13
C VAL A 216 1.74 -7.04 9.58
N VAL A 217 1.19 -6.09 10.34
CA VAL A 217 0.91 -6.28 11.77
C VAL A 217 -0.51 -5.88 12.14
N LYS A 218 -1.09 -6.54 13.15
CA LYS A 218 -2.44 -6.25 13.65
C LYS A 218 -3.53 -6.32 12.57
N TYR A 219 -3.49 -7.33 11.72
CA TYR A 219 -4.56 -7.60 10.76
C TYR A 219 -5.63 -8.53 11.35
N SER A 220 -6.89 -8.40 10.92
CA SER A 220 -8.02 -9.18 11.47
C SER A 220 -8.60 -10.23 10.52
N ALA A 221 -8.29 -10.17 9.22
CA ALA A 221 -8.71 -11.16 8.23
C ALA A 221 -7.49 -11.83 7.55
N PHE A 222 -6.72 -11.07 6.77
CA PHE A 222 -5.59 -11.60 6.00
C PHE A 222 -4.32 -10.78 6.18
N GLY A 223 -3.18 -11.45 6.42
CA GLY A 223 -1.88 -10.79 6.34
C GLY A 223 -1.57 -10.46 4.88
N LEU A 224 -1.49 -11.53 4.09
CA LEU A 224 -1.40 -11.50 2.63
C LEU A 224 -2.60 -12.23 2.01
N TYR A 225 -3.25 -11.60 1.04
CA TYR A 225 -4.18 -12.22 0.13
C TYR A 225 -3.57 -12.22 -1.27
N LEU A 226 -3.30 -13.41 -1.81
CA LEU A 226 -2.54 -13.59 -3.04
C LEU A 226 -3.39 -14.31 -4.09
N HIS A 227 -3.71 -13.59 -5.16
CA HIS A 227 -4.28 -14.13 -6.40
C HIS A 227 -3.29 -13.92 -7.55
N THR A 228 -2.11 -14.50 -7.40
CA THR A 228 -0.94 -14.18 -8.22
C THR A 228 -0.28 -15.40 -8.83
N ARG A 229 0.36 -15.23 -9.99
CA ARG A 229 1.32 -16.21 -10.55
C ARG A 229 2.70 -15.58 -10.71
N SER A 230 3.73 -16.38 -10.49
CA SER A 230 5.15 -16.02 -10.66
C SER A 230 5.58 -14.77 -9.87
N SER A 231 4.91 -14.47 -8.75
CA SER A 231 5.31 -13.34 -7.89
C SER A 231 6.30 -13.82 -6.83
N SER A 232 7.27 -12.98 -6.49
CA SER A 232 8.30 -13.31 -5.49
C SER A 232 8.27 -12.34 -4.32
N PHE A 233 8.28 -12.89 -3.12
CA PHE A 233 8.27 -12.21 -1.83
C PHE A 233 9.59 -12.49 -1.12
N VAL A 234 10.26 -11.43 -0.67
CA VAL A 234 11.53 -11.52 0.05
C VAL A 234 11.42 -10.74 1.36
N ASN A 235 11.89 -11.28 2.48
CA ASN A 235 11.87 -10.63 3.80
C ASN A 235 10.46 -10.15 4.18
N THR A 236 9.55 -11.09 4.38
CA THR A 236 8.16 -10.79 4.74
C THR A 236 7.92 -11.17 6.21
N HIS A 237 7.35 -10.26 6.99
CA HIS A 237 6.97 -10.47 8.38
C HIS A 237 5.46 -10.27 8.56
N LEU A 238 4.79 -11.22 9.19
CA LEU A 238 3.35 -11.17 9.47
C LEU A 238 3.08 -11.36 10.96
N GLU A 239 2.28 -10.48 11.56
CA GLU A 239 1.79 -10.57 12.94
C GLU A 239 0.27 -10.30 12.99
N GLY A 240 -0.53 -11.34 13.20
CA GLY A 240 -1.99 -11.24 13.24
C GLY A 240 -2.55 -10.78 14.59
N ASN A 241 -3.80 -10.30 14.61
CA ASN A 241 -4.55 -10.09 15.85
C ASN A 241 -5.09 -11.41 16.44
N LEU A 242 -5.51 -11.36 17.70
CA LEU A 242 -6.16 -12.44 18.45
C LEU A 242 -7.60 -12.73 17.96
N SER A 243 -7.81 -13.13 16.71
CA SER A 243 -9.13 -13.62 16.25
C SER A 243 -9.04 -14.98 15.58
N ASP A 244 -9.99 -15.86 15.91
CA ASP A 244 -10.07 -17.25 15.45
C ASP A 244 -10.15 -17.39 13.91
N ASP A 245 -10.51 -16.30 13.21
CA ASP A 245 -10.65 -16.24 11.74
C ASP A 245 -9.45 -15.63 11.01
N THR A 246 -8.40 -15.20 11.73
CA THR A 246 -7.22 -14.60 11.09
C THR A 246 -6.41 -15.65 10.32
N VAL A 247 -6.10 -15.34 9.06
CA VAL A 247 -5.27 -16.16 8.15
C VAL A 247 -4.05 -15.35 7.72
N PRO A 248 -2.81 -15.69 8.15
CA PRO A 248 -1.61 -14.96 7.74
C PRO A 248 -1.42 -14.92 6.22
N ILE A 249 -1.53 -16.05 5.53
CA ILE A 249 -1.37 -16.11 4.07
C ILE A 249 -2.54 -16.86 3.44
N TYR A 250 -3.27 -16.19 2.56
CA TYR A 250 -4.33 -16.77 1.74
C TYR A 250 -3.94 -16.74 0.26
N ILE A 251 -3.89 -17.90 -0.38
CA ILE A 251 -3.43 -18.07 -1.77
C ILE A 251 -4.56 -18.68 -2.60
N THR A 252 -4.82 -18.12 -3.77
CA THR A 252 -5.87 -18.61 -4.69
C THR A 252 -5.38 -18.97 -6.08
N ARG A 253 -4.09 -18.74 -6.37
CA ARG A 253 -3.41 -19.17 -7.60
C ARG A 253 -2.02 -19.72 -7.29
N SER A 254 -1.57 -20.67 -8.10
CA SER A 254 -0.26 -21.32 -7.95
C SER A 254 0.90 -20.44 -8.42
N LEU A 255 2.11 -20.73 -7.91
CA LEU A 255 3.41 -20.09 -8.22
C LEU A 255 3.68 -18.77 -7.49
N ASN A 256 3.89 -18.84 -6.17
CA ASN A 256 4.46 -17.73 -5.40
C ASN A 256 5.74 -18.20 -4.73
N TRP A 257 6.81 -17.41 -4.89
CA TRP A 257 8.10 -17.69 -4.26
C TRP A 257 8.25 -16.85 -3.00
N PHE A 258 8.61 -17.47 -1.88
CA PHE A 258 8.90 -16.77 -0.63
C PHE A 258 10.35 -17.04 -0.21
N SER A 259 11.05 -16.01 0.23
CA SER A 259 12.36 -16.11 0.88
C SER A 259 12.38 -15.21 2.12
N GLY A 260 12.81 -15.72 3.27
CA GLY A 260 12.81 -14.96 4.52
C GLY A 260 11.40 -14.62 5.03
N LEU A 261 10.46 -15.56 4.94
CA LEU A 261 9.13 -15.42 5.55
C LEU A 261 9.21 -15.67 7.06
N SER A 262 8.63 -14.77 7.85
CA SER A 262 8.41 -14.95 9.28
C SER A 262 6.96 -14.65 9.63
N ILE A 263 6.38 -15.50 10.48
CA ILE A 263 5.04 -15.33 11.02
C ILE A 263 5.16 -15.37 12.54
N SER A 264 4.77 -14.29 13.19
CA SER A 264 4.71 -14.19 14.64
C SER A 264 3.26 -14.27 15.09
N LEU A 265 3.02 -15.07 16.13
CA LEU A 265 1.72 -15.17 16.78
C LEU A 265 1.89 -14.61 18.19
N THR A 266 1.08 -13.61 18.55
CA THR A 266 1.05 -13.10 19.93
C THR A 266 0.49 -14.17 20.88
N ALA A 267 0.85 -14.10 22.17
CA ALA A 267 0.34 -15.05 23.17
C ALA A 267 -1.19 -15.08 23.11
N GLN A 268 -1.77 -16.28 23.01
CA GLN A 268 -3.22 -16.53 22.85
C GLN A 268 -3.79 -16.32 21.43
N THR A 269 -2.96 -16.05 20.41
CA THR A 269 -3.48 -15.98 19.03
C THR A 269 -3.98 -17.34 18.60
N LYS A 270 -5.27 -17.41 18.30
CA LYS A 270 -5.86 -18.54 17.59
C LYS A 270 -5.81 -18.19 16.10
N VAL A 271 -5.08 -18.96 15.32
CA VAL A 271 -5.13 -18.86 13.85
C VAL A 271 -5.87 -20.06 13.31
N LYS A 272 -6.74 -19.84 12.33
CA LYS A 272 -7.44 -20.92 11.64
C LYS A 272 -6.44 -21.83 10.92
N SER A 273 -5.51 -21.21 10.20
CA SER A 273 -4.40 -21.85 9.49
C SER A 273 -3.32 -20.79 9.23
N LEU A 274 -2.05 -21.19 9.22
CA LEU A 274 -0.95 -20.27 8.86
C LEU A 274 -0.96 -19.90 7.38
N VAL A 275 -1.25 -20.90 6.53
CA VAL A 275 -1.36 -20.76 5.08
C VAL A 275 -2.63 -21.49 4.64
N VAL A 276 -3.46 -20.82 3.83
CA VAL A 276 -4.61 -21.44 3.16
C VAL A 276 -4.40 -21.32 1.65
N ALA A 277 -4.45 -22.45 0.95
CA ALA A 277 -4.41 -22.50 -0.50
C ALA A 277 -5.78 -22.96 -1.03
N ASN A 278 -6.55 -22.05 -1.62
CA ASN A 278 -7.83 -22.34 -2.26
C ASN A 278 -7.68 -22.22 -3.79
N LEU A 279 -7.14 -23.26 -4.39
CA LEU A 279 -6.74 -23.29 -5.79
C LEU A 279 -7.88 -23.95 -6.57
N ASN A 280 -8.76 -23.14 -7.18
CA ASN A 280 -9.89 -23.59 -8.01
C ASN A 280 -9.44 -24.18 -9.36
N VAL A 281 -8.51 -25.13 -9.33
CA VAL A 281 -8.01 -25.84 -10.51
C VAL A 281 -7.98 -27.32 -10.14
N ALA A 282 -8.91 -28.08 -10.72
CA ALA A 282 -8.85 -29.53 -10.72
C ALA A 282 -7.49 -29.95 -11.32
N ASP A 283 -6.84 -30.92 -10.69
CA ASP A 283 -5.72 -31.70 -11.25
C ASP A 283 -4.31 -31.07 -11.31
N GLN A 284 -3.93 -30.17 -10.39
CA GLN A 284 -2.51 -29.85 -10.18
C GLN A 284 -2.02 -30.32 -8.80
N ALA A 285 -0.91 -31.07 -8.78
CA ALA A 285 -0.15 -31.38 -7.58
C ALA A 285 0.54 -30.10 -7.09
N TYR A 286 0.36 -29.75 -5.82
CA TYR A 286 1.01 -28.61 -5.20
C TYR A 286 2.13 -29.09 -4.29
N GLU A 287 3.32 -28.55 -4.49
CA GLU A 287 4.45 -28.76 -3.60
C GLU A 287 4.61 -27.51 -2.72
N VAL A 288 4.48 -27.69 -1.42
CA VAL A 288 4.92 -26.69 -0.44
C VAL A 288 6.30 -27.13 0.01
N THR A 289 7.33 -26.67 -0.70
CA THR A 289 8.72 -26.96 -0.35
C THR A 289 9.18 -25.93 0.68
N ILE A 290 9.43 -26.37 1.91
CA ILE A 290 10.06 -25.54 2.95
C ILE A 290 11.56 -25.84 2.90
N GLU A 291 12.31 -25.00 2.20
CA GLU A 291 13.77 -25.11 2.14
C GLU A 291 14.41 -24.30 3.28
N GLY A 292 14.98 -24.99 4.28
CA GLY A 292 15.93 -24.40 5.24
C GLY A 292 15.36 -23.50 6.36
N GLY A 293 14.33 -23.94 7.08
CA GLY A 293 13.80 -23.21 8.26
C GLY A 293 13.73 -24.05 9.54
N THR A 294 13.98 -23.42 10.69
CA THR A 294 13.66 -24.02 12.01
C THR A 294 12.19 -23.79 12.30
N VAL A 295 11.38 -24.85 12.29
CA VAL A 295 9.97 -24.76 12.69
C VAL A 295 9.90 -24.85 14.22
N ASN A 296 9.88 -23.70 14.89
CA ASN A 296 9.61 -23.64 16.33
C ASN A 296 8.09 -23.65 16.55
N VAL A 297 7.52 -24.85 16.71
CA VAL A 297 6.10 -25.01 17.05
C VAL A 297 5.93 -24.86 18.57
N PRO A 298 5.16 -23.88 19.08
CA PRO A 298 4.80 -23.85 20.50
C PRO A 298 4.03 -25.11 20.86
N LYS A 299 4.33 -25.71 22.03
CA LYS A 299 3.78 -26.97 22.56
C LYS A 299 2.23 -27.07 22.64
N SER A 300 1.49 -26.03 22.28
CA SER A 300 0.04 -25.90 22.50
C SER A 300 -0.77 -25.41 21.28
N ALA A 301 -0.19 -25.35 20.07
CA ALA A 301 -0.92 -24.92 18.88
C ALA A 301 -1.65 -26.10 18.21
N ASN A 302 -2.99 -26.04 18.15
CA ASN A 302 -3.81 -26.96 17.36
C ASN A 302 -3.83 -26.47 15.91
N PHE A 303 -3.22 -27.22 14.99
CA PHE A 303 -3.24 -26.91 13.55
C PHE A 303 -4.36 -27.67 12.84
N GLY A 304 -5.20 -26.97 12.09
CA GLY A 304 -6.16 -27.58 11.16
C GLY A 304 -5.47 -28.00 9.85
N HIS A 305 -5.69 -29.26 9.46
CA HIS A 305 -5.46 -29.94 8.18
C HIS A 305 -4.38 -29.39 7.21
N TYR A 306 -3.35 -30.21 6.99
CA TYR A 306 -2.39 -30.08 5.89
C TYR A 306 -2.76 -31.02 4.73
N LEU A 307 -2.64 -30.56 3.49
CA LEU A 307 -2.50 -31.45 2.32
C LEU A 307 -1.02 -31.78 2.16
N THR A 308 -0.67 -33.06 2.22
CA THR A 308 0.71 -33.53 2.00
C THR A 308 0.75 -34.56 0.87
N HIS A 309 1.64 -34.36 -0.10
CA HIS A 309 2.29 -35.47 -0.79
C HIS A 309 3.77 -35.35 -0.46
N LYS A 310 4.18 -36.03 0.63
CA LYS A 310 5.52 -36.07 1.22
C LYS A 310 5.93 -34.83 2.03
N GLY A 311 5.58 -34.85 3.32
CA GLY A 311 6.45 -34.28 4.35
C GLY A 311 5.93 -33.12 5.20
N ILE A 312 4.73 -33.23 5.78
CA ILE A 312 4.37 -32.63 7.08
C ILE A 312 3.47 -33.65 7.80
N GLY A 313 3.94 -34.24 8.90
CA GLY A 313 3.15 -35.14 9.72
C GLY A 313 2.48 -34.38 10.88
N TYR A 314 1.17 -34.52 11.03
CA TYR A 314 0.47 -34.23 12.29
C TYR A 314 -0.61 -35.30 12.54
N GLY A 315 -0.54 -35.91 13.71
CA GLY A 315 -1.58 -36.76 14.27
C GLY A 315 -1.57 -36.62 15.79
N ALA A 316 -2.66 -36.11 16.36
CA ALA A 316 -2.93 -36.23 17.78
C ALA A 316 -3.67 -37.54 18.02
N GLY A 317 -3.12 -38.42 18.88
CA GLY A 317 -3.82 -39.60 19.40
C GLY A 317 -3.10 -40.93 19.15
N SER A 318 -2.58 -41.48 20.24
CA SER A 318 -2.01 -42.82 20.43
C SER A 318 -0.62 -43.09 19.80
N SER A 319 0.26 -43.59 20.67
CA SER A 319 1.61 -44.10 20.44
C SER A 319 1.82 -44.69 19.05
N HIS A 320 2.95 -44.39 18.38
CA HIS A 320 3.72 -45.37 17.60
C HIS A 320 5.12 -44.83 17.24
N SER A 321 6.04 -45.80 17.12
CA SER A 321 7.51 -45.74 17.11
C SER A 321 8.17 -44.93 15.99
N GLU A 322 9.31 -44.31 16.31
CA GLU A 322 10.33 -43.89 15.34
C GLU A 322 10.76 -45.09 14.49
N LYS A 323 10.58 -45.00 13.17
CA LYS A 323 11.29 -45.86 12.22
C LYS A 323 12.38 -45.04 11.55
N HIS A 324 13.62 -45.32 11.95
CA HIS A 324 14.79 -45.01 11.16
C HIS A 324 14.70 -45.72 9.80
N PHE A 325 14.84 -44.99 8.70
CA PHE A 325 15.11 -45.57 7.39
C PHE A 325 16.49 -45.10 6.90
N SER A 326 17.38 -46.07 6.75
CA SER A 326 18.67 -45.97 6.08
C SER A 326 18.51 -45.88 4.57
N TYR A 327 19.26 -45.00 3.91
CA TYR A 327 19.36 -44.92 2.46
C TYR A 327 20.18 -46.09 1.90
N PRO A 328 19.77 -46.73 0.78
CA PRO A 328 20.68 -47.54 -0.01
C PRO A 328 21.62 -46.64 -0.82
N ARG A 329 22.86 -47.11 -0.96
CA ARG A 329 23.95 -46.47 -1.73
C ARG A 329 23.63 -46.36 -3.21
#